data_AF-A0A8J7XD31-F1
#
_entry.id   AF-A0A8J7XD31-F1
#
_cell.length_a   1.000
_cell.length_b   1.000
_cell.length_c   1.000
_cell.angle_alpha   90.00
_cell.angle_beta   90.00
_cell.angle_gamma   90.00
#
_symmetry.space_group_name_H-M   'P 1'
#
loop_
_entity.id
_entity.type
_entity.pdbx_description
1 polymer ?
#
loop_
_entity_poly.entity_id
_entity_poly.type
_entity_poly.pdbx_seq_one_letter_code
_entity_poly.pdbx_strand_id
1 'polypeptide(L)' 'MRDNYGEKEMHKITCAECGQESEVPFKPDGSRPVYCRECYSKKNKRY' A
#
# COMPACT_ATOMS: atom_id res chain seq x y z
N MET A 1 1.43 20.76 23.79
CA MET A 1 0.82 20.88 22.46
C MET A 1 1.01 19.53 21.80
N ARG A 2 -0.06 18.80 21.47
CA ARG A 2 0.03 17.42 20.99
C ARG A 2 0.41 17.41 19.50
N ASP A 3 1.71 17.20 19.28
CA ASP A 3 2.32 16.35 18.26
C ASP A 3 1.60 16.28 16.91
N ASN A 4 2.15 17.06 15.99
CA ASN A 4 1.95 17.06 14.55
C ASN A 4 1.93 15.60 14.01
N TYR A 5 0.73 15.10 13.72
CA TYR A 5 0.54 13.81 13.05
C TYR A 5 1.01 13.98 11.61
N GLY A 6 2.28 13.64 11.38
CA GLY A 6 2.92 13.68 10.08
C GLY A 6 1.97 13.15 9.01
N GLU A 7 1.74 14.00 8.03
CA GLU A 7 0.87 13.81 6.88
C GLU A 7 1.32 12.52 6.19
N LYS A 8 0.61 11.42 6.44
CA LYS A 8 0.92 10.15 5.80
C LYS A 8 0.58 10.32 4.34
N GLU A 9 1.58 10.62 3.52
CA GLU A 9 1.42 10.68 2.07
C GLU A 9 0.95 9.31 1.59
N MET A 10 -0.34 9.22 1.31
CA MET A 10 -0.94 8.03 0.73
C MET A 10 -0.67 8.07 -0.77
N HIS A 11 0.11 7.11 -1.25
CA HIS A 11 0.38 6.98 -2.68
C HIS A 11 -0.67 6.05 -3.30
N LYS A 12 -1.31 6.55 -4.35
CA LYS A 12 -2.17 5.73 -5.21
C LYS A 12 -1.30 4.79 -6.03
N ILE A 13 -1.62 3.51 -5.95
CA ILE A 13 -0.89 2.41 -6.58
C ILE A 13 -1.87 1.52 -7.33
N THR A 14 -1.40 0.86 -8.38
CA THR A 14 -2.17 -0.18 -9.08
C THR A 14 -1.65 -1.55 -8.64
N CYS A 15 -2.54 -2.41 -8.17
CA CYS A 15 -2.17 -3.78 -7.76
C CYS A 15 -1.73 -4.59 -8.98
N ALA A 16 -0.54 -5.17 -8.95
CA ALA A 16 -0.03 -6.01 -10.04
C ALA A 16 -0.72 -7.38 -10.15
N GLU A 17 -1.49 -7.79 -9.13
CA GLU A 17 -2.18 -9.08 -9.11
C GLU A 17 -3.65 -8.99 -9.53
N CYS A 18 -4.37 -7.97 -9.05
CA CYS A 18 -5.79 -7.78 -9.36
C CYS A 18 -6.09 -6.57 -10.25
N GLY A 19 -5.12 -5.68 -10.50
CA GLY A 19 -5.30 -4.46 -11.28
C GLY A 19 -6.04 -3.33 -10.55
N GLN A 20 -6.39 -3.51 -9.27
CA GLN A 20 -7.16 -2.52 -8.51
C GLN A 20 -6.30 -1.37 -8.00
N GLU A 21 -6.87 -0.17 -8.01
CA GLU A 21 -6.28 1.02 -7.41
C GLU A 21 -6.38 0.98 -5.88
N SER A 22 -5.29 1.28 -5.18
CA SER A 22 -5.25 1.28 -3.72
C SER A 22 -4.36 2.41 -3.20
N GLU A 23 -4.53 2.78 -1.94
CA GLU A 23 -3.81 3.87 -1.30
C GLU A 23 -2.89 3.29 -0.25
N VAL A 24 -1.58 3.44 -0.44
CA VAL A 24 -0.58 2.86 0.44
C VAL A 24 0.42 3.91 0.92
N PRO A 25 0.90 3.83 2.17
CA PRO A 25 1.83 4.80 2.74
C PRO A 25 3.28 4.55 2.30
N PHE A 26 3.51 3.77 1.24
CA PHE A 26 4.83 3.45 0.73
C PHE A 26 4.93 3.83 -0.76
N LYS A 27 6.11 4.29 -1.17
CA LYS A 27 6.34 4.72 -2.55
C LYS A 27 6.46 3.47 -3.46
N PRO A 28 5.67 3.35 -4.54
CA PRO A 28 5.85 2.27 -5.51
C PRO A 28 7.18 2.48 -6.27
N ASP A 29 8.11 1.55 -6.11
CA ASP A 29 9.47 1.69 -6.68
C ASP A 29 9.56 1.34 -8.18
N GLY A 30 8.48 0.83 -8.78
CA GLY A 30 8.45 0.37 -10.18
C GLY A 30 9.27 -0.91 -10.45
N SER A 31 10.30 -1.17 -9.65
CA SER A 31 11.12 -2.38 -9.65
C SER A 31 10.42 -3.58 -9.00
N ARG A 32 9.47 -3.34 -8.08
CA ARG A 32 8.74 -4.38 -7.36
C ARG A 32 7.23 -4.27 -7.58
N PRO A 33 6.55 -5.39 -7.89
CA PRO A 33 5.10 -5.39 -8.06
C PRO A 33 4.45 -5.00 -6.74
N VAL A 34 3.56 -4.02 -6.82
CA VAL A 34 2.82 -3.55 -5.66
C VAL A 34 1.52 -4.34 -5.54
N TYR A 35 1.18 -4.70 -4.30
CA TYR A 35 -0.04 -5.44 -3.99
C TYR A 35 -0.96 -4.60 -3.11
N CYS A 36 -2.27 -4.66 -3.37
CA CYS A 36 -3.26 -4.08 -2.47
C CYS A 36 -3.29 -4.83 -1.14
N ARG A 37 -3.85 -4.19 -0.09
CA ARG A 37 -3.98 -4.78 1.24
C ARG A 37 -4.65 -6.16 1.19
N GLU A 38 -5.60 -6.38 0.29
CA GLU A 38 -6.29 -7.66 0.13
C GLU A 38 -5.42 -8.76 -0.46
N CYS A 39 -4.70 -8.49 -1.56
CA CYS A 39 -3.74 -9.44 -2.16
C CYS A 39 -2.57 -9.73 -1.22
N TYR A 40 -2.09 -8.69 -0.51
CA TYR A 40 -1.06 -8.85 0.52
C TYR A 40 -1.57 -9.68 1.71
N SER A 41 -2.80 -9.44 2.17
CA SER A 41 -3.46 -10.21 3.24
C SER A 41 -3.70 -11.67 2.84
N LYS A 42 -4.12 -11.93 1.60
CA LYS A 42 -4.27 -13.29 1.05
C LYS A 42 -2.94 -14.05 1.01
N LYS A 43 -1.82 -13.38 0.70
CA LYS A 43 -0.48 -14.00 0.71
C LYS A 43 0.07 -14.20 2.12
N ASN A 44 -0.13 -13.23 3.02
CA ASN A 44 0.30 -13.35 4.42
C ASN A 44 -0.82 -13.94 5.28
N LYS A 45 -0.95 -15.26 5.20
CA LYS A 45 -1.92 -16.11 5.93
C LYS A 45 -1.73 -16.14 7.48
N ARG A 46 -1.34 -15.04 8.12
CA ARG A 46 -1.04 -14.91 9.56
C ARG A 46 -1.21 -13.47 10.10
N TYR A 47 -2.37 -12.86 9.93
CA TYR A 47 -2.75 -11.71 10.76
C TYR A 47 -4.17 -11.89 11.28
#